data_AF-A0A3K0WLL9-F1
#
_entry.id   AF-A0A3K0WLL9-F1
#
_cell.length_a   1.000
_cell.length_b   1.000
_cell.length_c   1.000
_cell.angle_alpha   90.00
_cell.angle_beta   90.00
_cell.angle_gamma   90.00
#
_symmetry.space_group_name_H-M   'P 1'
#
loop_
_entity.id
_entity.type
_entity.pdbx_description
1 polymer ?
#
loop_
_entity_poly.entity_id
_entity_poly.type
_entity_poly.pdbx_seq_one_letter_code
_entity_poly.pdbx_strand_id
1 'polypeptide(L)'
;QSELTFSDYKTLCAVGDEMGNKNLEFDQLIQNISPEINDILSIEEMAEDEVKNKILRLITKEASLLTDKGSKDKSVVTELWKFEDKDRFARKRVKGRAFSYEFNRLSKELQEELDRMIGHILRKSLDKKPKP
;
A
#
# COMPACT_ATOMS: atom_id res chain seq x y z
N GLN A 1 30.44 -1.87 -26.07
CA GLN A 1 30.57 -1.87 -24.59
C GLN A 1 29.18 -2.09 -24.04
N SER A 2 28.95 -2.96 -23.06
CA SER A 2 27.64 -3.02 -22.41
C SER A 2 27.37 -1.68 -21.73
N GLU A 3 26.25 -1.04 -22.03
CA GLU A 3 25.87 0.26 -21.44
C GLU A 3 25.71 0.15 -19.91
N LEU A 4 25.26 -1.02 -19.43
CA LEU A 4 25.24 -1.37 -18.02
C LEU A 4 26.64 -1.76 -17.53
N THR A 5 27.11 -1.05 -16.51
CA THR A 5 28.37 -1.31 -15.84
C THR A 5 28.20 -2.39 -14.75
N PHE A 6 29.31 -2.93 -14.26
CA PHE A 6 29.29 -3.85 -13.10
C PHE A 6 28.60 -3.24 -11.87
N SER A 7 28.78 -1.93 -11.65
CA SER A 7 28.12 -1.22 -10.55
C SER A 7 26.59 -1.20 -10.73
N ASP A 8 26.11 -1.02 -11.96
CA ASP A 8 24.69 -0.99 -12.27
C ASP A 8 24.03 -2.35 -11.99
N TYR A 9 24.69 -3.45 -12.39
CA TYR A 9 24.24 -4.80 -12.05
C TYR A 9 24.21 -5.04 -10.55
N LYS A 10 25.21 -4.57 -9.80
CA LYS A 10 25.23 -4.70 -8.33
C LYS A 10 24.04 -3.97 -7.69
N THR A 11 23.69 -2.79 -8.20
CA THR A 11 22.52 -2.04 -7.73
C THR A 11 21.21 -2.76 -8.05
N LEU A 12 21.07 -3.32 -9.26
CA LEU A 12 19.89 -4.11 -9.64
C LEU A 12 19.75 -5.38 -8.79
N CYS A 13 20.86 -6.06 -8.47
CA CYS A 13 20.84 -7.19 -7.54
C CYS A 13 20.36 -6.76 -6.14
N ALA A 14 20.87 -5.64 -5.61
CA ALA A 14 20.43 -5.13 -4.31
C ALA A 14 18.92 -4.81 -4.29
N VAL A 15 18.39 -4.20 -5.35
CA VAL A 15 16.95 -3.97 -5.53
C VAL A 15 16.18 -5.30 -5.56
N GLY A 16 16.68 -6.28 -6.30
CA GLY A 16 16.11 -7.62 -6.39
C GLY A 16 16.05 -8.32 -5.04
N ASP A 17 17.13 -8.27 -4.27
CA ASP A 17 17.21 -8.83 -2.92
C ASP A 17 16.23 -8.13 -1.95
N GLU A 18 16.16 -6.80 -1.99
CA GLU A 18 15.24 -6.02 -1.15
C GLU A 18 13.76 -6.33 -1.42
N MET A 19 13.39 -6.49 -2.70
CA MET A 19 12.03 -6.84 -3.10
C MET A 19 11.71 -8.31 -2.83
N GLY A 20 12.65 -9.22 -3.10
CA GLY A 20 12.54 -10.64 -2.82
C GLY A 20 12.35 -10.93 -1.32
N ASN A 21 13.11 -10.25 -0.47
CA ASN A 21 12.96 -10.33 0.99
C ASN A 21 11.58 -9.91 1.50
N LYS A 22 10.84 -9.11 0.72
CA LYS A 22 9.49 -8.62 1.07
C LYS A 22 8.36 -9.34 0.32
N ASN A 23 8.67 -10.42 -0.41
CA ASN A 23 7.72 -11.15 -1.28
C ASN A 23 6.96 -10.21 -2.25
N LEU A 24 7.63 -9.17 -2.75
CA LEU A 24 7.03 -8.24 -3.70
C LEU A 24 7.28 -8.74 -5.13
N GLU A 25 6.25 -8.74 -5.95
CA GLU A 25 6.36 -9.16 -7.36
C GLU A 25 6.98 -8.05 -8.21
N PHE A 26 7.96 -8.42 -9.04
CA PHE A 26 8.59 -7.51 -10.00
C PHE A 26 7.60 -6.96 -11.02
N ASP A 27 6.55 -7.72 -11.36
CA ASP A 27 5.50 -7.29 -12.30
C ASP A 27 4.82 -5.99 -11.85
N GLN A 28 4.62 -5.79 -10.55
CA GLN A 28 4.05 -4.57 -10.01
C GLN A 28 4.99 -3.37 -10.17
N LEU A 29 6.29 -3.57 -9.98
CA LEU A 29 7.29 -2.53 -10.22
C LEU A 29 7.34 -2.16 -11.70
N ILE A 30 7.37 -3.16 -12.58
CA ILE A 30 7.43 -2.97 -14.04
C ILE A 30 6.19 -2.22 -14.52
N GLN A 31 4.99 -2.60 -14.07
CA GLN A 31 3.76 -1.89 -14.43
C GLN A 31 3.76 -0.42 -14.00
N ASN A 32 4.32 -0.10 -12.83
CA ASN A 32 4.34 1.27 -12.32
C ASN A 32 5.29 2.18 -13.12
N ILE A 33 6.47 1.67 -13.51
CA ILE A 33 7.49 2.46 -14.21
C ILE A 33 7.40 2.39 -15.73
N SER A 34 6.66 1.42 -16.29
CA SER A 34 6.57 1.21 -17.75
C SER A 34 6.10 2.43 -18.54
N PRO A 35 5.11 3.24 -18.08
CA PRO A 35 4.73 4.48 -18.77
C PRO A 35 5.89 5.48 -18.83
N GLU A 36 6.59 5.67 -17.71
CA GLU A 36 7.69 6.63 -17.59
C GLU A 36 8.93 6.18 -18.37
N ILE A 37 9.16 4.87 -18.49
CA ILE A 37 10.19 4.31 -19.36
C ILE A 37 9.85 4.60 -20.83
N ASN A 38 8.60 4.39 -21.26
CA ASN A 38 8.20 4.68 -22.63
C ASN A 38 8.35 6.18 -22.95
N ASP A 39 8.04 7.05 -21.99
CA ASP A 39 8.25 8.50 -22.13
C ASP A 39 9.74 8.84 -22.29
N ILE A 40 10.63 8.22 -21.50
CA ILE A 40 12.09 8.42 -21.62
C ILE A 40 12.60 7.92 -22.97
N LEU A 41 12.15 6.74 -23.42
CA LEU A 41 12.57 6.15 -24.68
C LEU A 41 12.05 6.93 -25.91
N SER A 42 11.04 7.78 -25.72
CA SER A 42 10.49 8.64 -26.77
C SER A 42 11.28 9.94 -26.98
N ILE A 43 12.30 10.21 -26.15
CA ILE A 43 13.12 11.42 -26.25
C ILE A 43 14.35 11.14 -27.12
N GLU A 44 14.31 11.57 -28.39
CA GLU A 44 15.36 11.28 -29.39
C GLU A 44 16.72 11.97 -29.13
N GLU A 45 16.76 13.07 -28.36
CA GLU A 45 17.99 13.83 -28.10
C GLU A 45 18.80 13.37 -26.88
N MET A 46 18.35 12.34 -26.18
CA MET A 46 19.04 11.86 -24.98
C MET A 46 20.20 10.91 -25.31
N ALA A 47 21.35 11.11 -24.67
CA ALA A 47 22.45 10.16 -24.74
C ALA A 47 22.07 8.83 -24.08
N GLU A 48 22.55 7.71 -24.64
CA GLU A 48 22.29 6.35 -24.13
C GLU A 48 22.64 6.19 -22.64
N ASP A 49 23.75 6.78 -22.20
CA ASP A 49 24.15 6.81 -20.77
C ASP A 49 23.14 7.56 -19.89
N GLU A 50 22.51 8.62 -20.42
CA GLU A 50 21.49 9.37 -19.70
C GLU A 50 20.17 8.59 -19.61
N VAL A 51 19.80 7.91 -20.69
CA VAL A 51 18.64 6.99 -20.72
C VAL A 51 18.82 5.91 -19.66
N LYS A 52 19.96 5.21 -19.67
CA LYS A 52 20.30 4.20 -18.66
C LYS A 52 20.20 4.76 -17.25
N ASN A 53 20.83 5.90 -16.98
CA ASN A 53 20.85 6.49 -15.65
C ASN A 53 19.44 6.89 -15.18
N LYS A 54 18.56 7.39 -16.07
CA LYS A 54 17.17 7.70 -15.71
C LYS A 54 16.37 6.43 -15.42
N ILE A 55 16.50 5.39 -16.24
CA ILE A 55 15.80 4.10 -16.03
C ILE A 55 16.27 3.47 -14.71
N LEU A 56 17.57 3.45 -14.43
CA LEU A 56 18.12 2.88 -13.20
C LEU A 56 17.65 3.66 -11.95
N ARG A 57 17.55 4.99 -12.06
CA ARG A 57 16.94 5.84 -11.02
C ARG A 57 15.45 5.57 -10.83
N LEU A 58 14.69 5.33 -11.90
CA LEU A 58 13.28 4.95 -11.80
C LEU A 58 13.10 3.61 -11.08
N ILE A 59 13.89 2.60 -11.45
CA ILE A 59 13.85 1.27 -10.84
C ILE A 59 14.17 1.37 -9.34
N THR A 60 15.26 2.04 -8.97
CA THR A 60 15.66 2.20 -7.56
C THR A 60 14.66 3.03 -6.76
N LYS A 61 14.10 4.09 -7.34
CA LYS A 61 13.06 4.92 -6.72
C LYS A 61 11.78 4.12 -6.48
N GLU A 62 11.27 3.42 -7.48
CA GLU A 62 10.03 2.67 -7.34
C GLU A 62 10.21 1.44 -6.44
N ALA A 63 11.36 0.75 -6.52
CA ALA A 63 11.71 -0.30 -5.58
C ALA A 63 11.75 0.23 -4.15
N SER A 64 12.43 1.35 -3.90
CA SER A 64 12.44 2.02 -2.60
C SER A 64 11.03 2.41 -2.17
N LEU A 65 10.18 2.96 -3.04
CA LEU A 65 8.79 3.26 -2.71
C LEU A 65 7.99 1.99 -2.39
N LEU A 66 8.18 0.89 -3.10
CA LEU A 66 7.48 -0.38 -2.88
C LEU A 66 7.97 -1.10 -1.62
N THR A 67 9.26 -1.02 -1.31
CA THR A 67 9.86 -1.62 -0.12
C THR A 67 9.64 -0.73 1.11
N ASP A 68 9.68 0.60 0.98
CA ASP A 68 9.35 1.59 2.02
C ASP A 68 7.82 1.74 2.21
N LYS A 69 7.02 1.30 1.23
CA LYS A 69 5.61 0.89 1.42
C LYS A 69 5.46 -0.38 2.28
N GLY A 70 6.51 -0.83 2.97
CA GLY A 70 6.39 -1.42 4.31
C GLY A 70 5.63 -0.51 5.30
N SER A 71 5.45 0.76 4.96
CA SER A 71 4.48 1.69 5.55
C SER A 71 3.03 1.53 5.06
N LYS A 72 2.68 0.43 4.38
CA LYS A 72 1.29 -0.10 4.38
C LYS A 72 0.84 -0.57 5.77
N ASP A 73 1.70 -0.45 6.78
CA ASP A 73 1.40 -0.62 8.20
C ASP A 73 0.99 0.68 8.93
N LYS A 74 0.99 1.85 8.27
CA LYS A 74 0.41 3.06 8.87
C LYS A 74 -1.11 2.94 8.84
N SER A 75 -1.67 2.49 9.96
CA SER A 75 -3.11 2.43 10.13
C SER A 75 -3.73 3.82 9.91
N VAL A 76 -4.65 3.94 8.96
CA VAL A 76 -5.42 5.17 8.75
C VAL A 76 -6.52 5.20 9.80
N VAL A 77 -6.50 6.23 10.66
CA VAL A 77 -7.52 6.45 11.68
C VAL A 77 -8.40 7.61 11.26
N THR A 78 -9.71 7.36 11.17
CA THR A 78 -10.73 8.36 10.86
C THR A 78 -11.66 8.49 12.05
N GLU A 79 -11.80 9.69 12.59
CA GLU A 79 -12.76 9.95 13.67
C GLU A 79 -14.19 9.86 13.12
N LEU A 80 -15.00 8.98 13.73
CA LEU A 80 -16.43 8.91 13.43
C LEU A 80 -17.20 9.96 14.22
N TRP A 81 -16.71 10.28 15.42
CA TRP A 81 -17.25 11.32 16.27
C TRP A 81 -16.14 11.94 17.13
N LYS A 82 -16.18 13.27 17.27
CA LYS A 82 -15.29 14.01 18.17
C LYS A 82 -15.98 14.24 19.51
N PHE A 83 -15.31 13.86 20.59
CA PHE A 83 -15.72 14.21 21.94
C PHE A 83 -14.78 15.29 22.48
N GLU A 84 -15.24 16.02 23.49
CA GLU A 84 -14.42 17.03 24.19
C GLU A 84 -13.37 16.36 25.10
N ASP A 85 -13.70 15.20 25.65
CA ASP A 85 -12.80 14.37 26.45
C ASP A 85 -11.81 13.61 25.54
N LYS A 86 -10.51 13.80 25.77
CA LYS A 86 -9.43 13.16 25.00
C LYS A 86 -9.41 11.64 25.15
N ASP A 87 -9.92 11.11 26.26
CA ASP A 87 -10.00 9.67 26.51
C ASP A 87 -11.31 9.06 26.02
N ARG A 88 -12.22 9.86 25.45
CA ARG A 88 -13.47 9.37 24.86
C ARG A 88 -13.39 9.48 23.35
N PHE A 89 -13.54 8.36 22.65
CA PHE A 89 -13.43 8.35 21.19
C PHE A 89 -14.36 7.33 20.53
N ALA A 90 -14.74 7.65 19.29
CA ALA A 90 -15.37 6.74 18.35
C ALA A 90 -14.69 6.95 17.00
N ARG A 91 -13.94 5.95 16.53
CA ARG A 91 -13.10 6.07 15.33
C ARG A 91 -13.07 4.78 14.53
N LYS A 92 -12.81 4.90 13.24
CA LYS A 92 -12.54 3.78 12.33
C LYS A 92 -11.04 3.70 12.11
N ARG A 93 -10.45 2.51 12.26
CA ARG A 93 -9.07 2.24 11.87
C ARG A 93 -9.06 1.32 10.65
N VAL A 94 -8.23 1.62 9.67
CA VAL A 94 -8.00 0.77 8.49
C VAL A 94 -6.51 0.46 8.40
N LYS A 95 -6.17 -0.82 8.33
CA LYS A 95 -4.80 -1.32 8.23
C LYS A 95 -4.75 -2.43 7.18
N GLY A 96 -4.20 -2.12 6.00
CA GLY A 96 -4.26 -3.04 4.85
C GLY A 96 -5.71 -3.37 4.46
N ARG A 97 -6.04 -4.66 4.35
CA ARG A 97 -7.40 -5.16 4.05
C ARG A 97 -8.32 -5.21 5.29
N ALA A 98 -7.76 -5.09 6.49
CA ALA A 98 -8.51 -5.11 7.73
C ALA A 98 -9.00 -3.71 8.09
N PHE A 99 -10.23 -3.62 8.60
CA PHE A 99 -10.74 -2.42 9.24
C PHE A 99 -11.39 -2.78 10.57
N SER A 100 -11.32 -1.86 11.52
CA SER A 100 -11.94 -1.98 12.84
C SER A 100 -12.66 -0.68 13.22
N TYR A 101 -13.70 -0.83 14.04
CA TYR A 101 -14.35 0.27 14.72
C TYR A 101 -13.90 0.26 16.18
N GLU A 102 -13.31 1.35 16.63
CA GLU A 102 -12.74 1.50 17.97
C GLU A 102 -13.55 2.55 18.74
N PHE A 103 -14.01 2.15 19.92
CA PHE A 103 -14.80 2.97 20.82
C PHE A 103 -14.17 2.96 22.22
N ASN A 104 -14.18 4.09 22.93
CA ASN A 104 -13.73 4.16 24.30
C ASN A 104 -14.64 5.06 25.15
N ARG A 105 -14.88 4.64 26.40
CA ARG A 105 -15.73 5.32 27.40
C ARG A 105 -17.11 5.71 26.85
N LEU A 106 -17.79 4.75 26.20
CA LEU A 106 -19.19 4.86 25.81
C LEU A 106 -20.11 4.16 26.83
N SER A 107 -21.41 4.51 26.83
CA SER A 107 -22.39 3.87 27.70
C SER A 107 -22.66 2.42 27.30
N LYS A 108 -23.05 1.59 28.28
CA LYS A 108 -23.41 0.19 28.03
C LYS A 108 -24.58 0.05 27.06
N GLU A 109 -25.57 0.93 27.18
CA GLU A 109 -26.74 0.97 26.28
C GLU A 109 -26.33 1.14 24.81
N LEU A 110 -25.39 2.04 24.54
CA LEU A 110 -24.89 2.28 23.19
C LEU A 110 -24.06 1.10 22.67
N GLN A 111 -23.28 0.46 23.54
CA GLN A 111 -22.56 -0.76 23.18
C GLN A 111 -23.53 -1.89 22.77
N GLU A 112 -24.57 -2.13 23.56
CA GLU A 112 -25.57 -3.17 23.26
C GLU A 112 -26.32 -2.88 21.95
N GLU A 113 -26.59 -1.62 21.64
CA GLU A 113 -27.20 -1.23 20.37
C GLU A 113 -26.26 -1.48 19.17
N LEU A 114 -24.98 -1.11 19.29
CA LEU A 114 -23.97 -1.38 18.28
C LEU A 114 -23.84 -2.88 18.01
N ASP A 115 -23.76 -3.70 19.05
CA ASP A 115 -23.64 -5.16 18.94
C ASP A 115 -24.84 -5.78 18.21
N ARG A 116 -26.07 -5.36 18.56
CA ARG A 116 -27.30 -5.79 17.88
C ARG A 116 -27.27 -5.44 16.39
N MET A 117 -26.93 -4.20 16.06
CA MET A 117 -26.95 -3.70 14.69
C MET A 117 -25.85 -4.33 13.83
N ILE A 118 -24.62 -4.44 14.34
CA ILE A 118 -23.50 -5.10 13.66
C ILE A 118 -23.86 -6.56 13.39
N GLY A 119 -24.36 -7.28 14.39
CA GLY A 119 -24.80 -8.66 14.24
C GLY A 119 -25.88 -8.83 13.17
N HIS A 120 -26.87 -7.93 13.14
CA HIS A 120 -27.91 -7.93 12.12
C HIS A 120 -27.36 -7.73 10.70
N ILE A 121 -26.48 -6.74 10.51
CA ILE A 121 -25.87 -6.41 9.20
C ILE A 121 -25.03 -7.58 8.69
N LEU A 122 -24.23 -8.19 9.56
CA LEU A 122 -23.38 -9.33 9.21
C LEU A 122 -24.23 -10.53 8.77
N ARG A 123 -25.26 -10.90 9.55
CA ARG A 123 -26.19 -11.98 9.17
C ARG A 123 -26.86 -11.69 7.83
N LYS A 124 -27.42 -10.50 7.66
CA LYS A 124 -28.07 -10.09 6.39
C LYS A 124 -27.15 -10.22 5.18
N SER A 125 -25.87 -9.93 5.35
CA SER A 125 -24.89 -9.88 4.25
C SER A 125 -24.26 -11.24 3.97
N LEU A 126 -24.04 -12.05 5.01
CA LEU A 126 -23.25 -13.29 4.94
C LEU A 126 -24.11 -14.57 5.00
N ASP A 127 -25.30 -14.55 5.62
CA ASP A 127 -26.23 -15.70 5.65
C ASP A 127 -27.03 -15.87 4.36
N LYS A 128 -26.61 -15.27 3.23
CA LYS A 128 -27.18 -15.62 1.93
C LYS A 128 -26.84 -17.09 1.64
N LYS A 129 -27.73 -18.00 2.05
CA LYS A 129 -27.70 -19.40 1.62
C LYS A 129 -27.51 -19.41 0.09
N PRO A 130 -26.61 -20.26 -0.46
CA PRO A 130 -26.61 -20.48 -1.89
C PRO A 130 -28.04 -20.93 -2.27
N LYS A 131 -28.63 -20.26 -3.27
CA LYS A 131 -29.89 -20.75 -3.86
C LYS A 131 -29.63 -22.18 -4.35
N PRO A 132 -30.54 -23.13 -4.07
CA PRO A 132 -30.44 -24.49 -4.60
C PRO A 132 -30.45 -24.50 -6.12
#